data_AF-A0A0B6X2V5-F1
#
_entry.id   AF-A0A0B6X2V5-F1
#
_cell.length_a   1.000
_cell.length_b   1.000
_cell.length_c   1.000
_cell.angle_alpha   90.00
_cell.angle_beta   90.00
_cell.angle_gamma   90.00
#
_symmetry.space_group_name_H-M   'P 1'
#
loop_
_entity.id
_entity.type
_entity.pdbx_description
1 polymer ?
#
loop_
_entity_poly.entity_id
_entity_poly.type
_entity_poly.pdbx_seq_one_letter_code
_entity_poly.pdbx_strand_id
1 'polypeptide(L)'
;MKDTKLVLPDELKAEAIKAFCDSMSGKSSSKNIDKTIKMMFDKNDDYLFSASVSIISEIIHYNVTATLDDGSKKFSGGAWGASTAGYADYWSGTVTTANPTDLFAKTVHFWAYTWTFAGKLIFQDSNYYPLGGFMGKGLGTLTGLAKGDGDWNS
;
A
#
# COMPACT_ATOMS: atom_id res chain seq x y z
N MET A 1 5.11 13.88 22.84
CA MET A 1 4.69 14.43 21.54
C MET A 1 3.28 13.95 21.27
N LYS A 2 2.32 14.85 21.01
CA LYS A 2 0.95 14.45 20.62
C LYS A 2 1.02 13.85 19.21
N ASP A 3 0.52 12.63 19.03
CA ASP A 3 0.36 11.98 17.73
C ASP A 3 -0.47 12.86 16.80
N THR A 4 0.19 13.66 15.97
CA THR A 4 -0.47 14.34 14.85
C THR A 4 -0.76 13.25 13.83
N LYS A 5 -1.99 12.71 13.85
CA LYS A 5 -2.48 11.87 12.76
C LYS A 5 -2.34 12.69 11.48
N LEU A 6 -1.57 12.19 10.51
CA LEU A 6 -1.52 12.76 9.17
C LEU A 6 -2.93 12.58 8.59
N VAL A 7 -3.71 13.64 8.57
CA VAL A 7 -5.02 13.65 7.91
C VAL A 7 -4.77 14.10 6.49
N LEU A 8 -4.97 13.18 5.55
CA LEU A 8 -4.95 13.51 4.13
C LEU A 8 -6.02 14.58 3.82
N PRO A 9 -5.67 15.62 3.04
CA PRO A 9 -6.67 16.55 2.49
C PRO A 9 -7.76 15.79 1.76
N ASP A 10 -9.02 16.20 1.92
CA ASP A 10 -10.16 15.47 1.39
C ASP A 10 -10.17 15.41 -0.15
N GLU A 11 -9.60 16.43 -0.81
CA GLU A 11 -9.40 16.45 -2.27
C GLU A 11 -8.48 15.31 -2.73
N LEU A 12 -7.35 15.11 -2.03
CA LEU A 12 -6.41 14.01 -2.34
C LEU A 12 -7.03 12.64 -2.05
N LYS A 13 -7.88 12.53 -1.02
CA LYS A 13 -8.64 11.29 -0.77
C LYS A 13 -9.62 11.00 -1.90
N ALA A 14 -10.37 12.01 -2.35
CA ALA A 14 -11.33 11.86 -3.42
C ALA A 14 -10.68 11.47 -4.74
N GLU A 15 -9.54 12.09 -5.08
CA GLU A 15 -8.76 11.75 -6.27
C GLU A 15 -8.20 10.32 -6.20
N ALA A 16 -7.65 9.93 -5.04
CA ALA A 16 -7.16 8.57 -4.80
C ALA A 16 -8.28 7.52 -4.93
N ILE A 17 -9.47 7.79 -4.38
CA ILE A 17 -10.64 6.92 -4.51
C ILE A 17 -11.08 6.82 -5.96
N LYS A 18 -11.18 7.95 -6.68
CA LYS A 18 -11.58 7.97 -8.08
C LYS A 18 -10.62 7.17 -8.96
N ALA A 19 -9.31 7.43 -8.84
CA ALA A 19 -8.29 6.71 -9.59
C ALA A 19 -8.32 5.20 -9.30
N PHE A 20 -8.53 4.82 -8.04
CA PHE A 20 -8.73 3.43 -7.65
C PHE A 20 -9.97 2.82 -8.32
N CYS A 21 -11.14 3.45 -8.18
CA CYS A 21 -12.39 2.98 -8.77
C CYS A 21 -12.28 2.83 -10.30
N ASP A 22 -11.73 3.84 -10.99
CA ASP A 22 -11.56 3.84 -12.45
C ASP A 22 -10.68 2.65 -12.89
N SER A 23 -9.59 2.39 -12.18
CA SER A 23 -8.67 1.29 -12.50
C SER A 23 -9.20 -0.11 -12.19
N MET A 24 -10.21 -0.21 -11.31
CA MET A 24 -10.84 -1.45 -10.86
C MET A 24 -12.15 -1.74 -11.59
N SER A 25 -12.69 -0.76 -12.33
CA SER A 25 -13.87 -0.91 -13.16
C SER A 25 -13.75 -2.11 -14.10
N GLY A 26 -14.71 -3.03 -14.01
CA GLY A 26 -14.73 -4.28 -14.80
C GLY A 26 -13.69 -5.33 -14.39
N LYS A 27 -12.79 -5.07 -13.45
CA LYS A 27 -11.74 -6.00 -12.99
C LYS A 27 -12.03 -6.63 -11.64
N SER A 28 -12.86 -5.99 -10.82
CA SER A 28 -13.20 -6.45 -9.47
C SER A 28 -14.67 -6.20 -9.15
N SER A 29 -15.21 -6.98 -8.22
CA SER A 29 -16.54 -6.74 -7.68
C SER A 29 -16.61 -5.42 -6.90
N SER A 30 -17.77 -4.77 -6.90
CA SER A 30 -18.03 -3.56 -6.10
C SER A 30 -17.73 -3.79 -4.61
N LYS A 31 -18.11 -4.97 -4.08
CA LYS A 31 -17.81 -5.37 -2.71
C LYS A 31 -16.30 -5.33 -2.38
N ASN A 32 -15.46 -5.81 -3.30
CA ASN A 32 -14.00 -5.81 -3.10
C ASN A 32 -13.42 -4.40 -3.24
N ILE A 33 -13.97 -3.58 -4.14
CA ILE A 33 -13.62 -2.16 -4.29
C ILE A 33 -13.92 -1.42 -2.99
N ASP A 34 -15.14 -1.54 -2.46
CA ASP A 34 -15.56 -0.91 -1.20
C ASP A 34 -14.70 -1.36 -0.03
N LYS A 35 -14.40 -2.66 0.07
CA LYS A 35 -13.53 -3.20 1.12
C LYS A 35 -12.12 -2.62 1.02
N THR A 36 -11.59 -2.46 -0.18
CA THR A 36 -10.25 -1.90 -0.40
C THR A 36 -10.21 -0.42 -0.04
N ILE A 37 -11.25 0.36 -0.40
CA ILE A 37 -11.42 1.75 0.01
C ILE A 37 -11.49 1.87 1.54
N LYS A 38 -12.25 1.00 2.21
CA LYS A 38 -12.25 0.97 3.69
C LYS A 38 -10.85 0.69 4.22
N MET A 39 -10.16 -0.30 3.68
CA MET A 39 -8.79 -0.59 4.08
C MET A 39 -7.82 0.56 3.77
N MET A 40 -8.10 1.46 2.81
CA MET A 40 -7.32 2.69 2.58
C MET A 40 -7.41 3.68 3.74
N PHE A 41 -8.55 3.77 4.42
CA PHE A 41 -8.82 4.89 5.34
C PHE A 41 -9.14 4.48 6.79
N ASP A 42 -9.52 3.23 7.03
CA ASP A 42 -9.89 2.71 8.35
C ASP A 42 -8.76 1.91 9.01
N LYS A 43 -8.80 1.80 10.34
CA LYS A 43 -7.99 0.87 11.15
C LYS A 43 -8.83 -0.38 11.45
N ASN A 44 -8.29 -1.58 11.22
CA ASN A 44 -8.95 -2.85 11.50
C ASN A 44 -8.31 -3.59 12.70
N ASP A 45 -9.09 -4.47 13.34
CA ASP A 45 -8.66 -5.43 14.37
C ASP A 45 -7.99 -6.65 13.72
N ASP A 46 -6.75 -6.47 13.26
CA ASP A 46 -6.02 -7.44 12.44
C ASP A 46 -4.70 -7.89 13.12
N TYR A 47 -4.09 -8.99 12.62
CA TYR A 47 -2.69 -9.33 12.95
C TYR A 47 -1.77 -8.18 12.55
N LEU A 48 -0.82 -7.83 13.42
CA LEU A 48 0.07 -6.69 13.26
C LEU A 48 1.53 -7.16 13.19
N PHE A 49 2.22 -6.80 12.12
CA PHE A 49 3.65 -7.04 11.95
C PHE A 49 4.35 -5.70 11.79
N SER A 50 5.33 -5.39 12.63
CA SER A 50 6.20 -4.23 12.42
C SER A 50 6.96 -4.40 11.11
N ALA A 51 7.03 -3.32 10.31
CA ALA A 51 7.61 -3.37 8.99
C ALA A 51 8.14 -2.02 8.55
N SER A 52 9.01 -2.08 7.55
CA SER A 52 9.52 -0.94 6.80
C SER A 52 9.23 -1.08 5.31
N VAL A 53 9.04 0.05 4.63
CA VAL A 53 8.84 0.11 3.17
C VAL A 53 9.81 1.09 2.54
N SER A 54 10.43 0.68 1.44
CA SER A 54 11.23 1.56 0.58
C SER A 54 10.64 1.58 -0.82
N ILE A 55 10.56 2.76 -1.42
CA ILE A 55 10.00 2.99 -2.75
C ILE A 55 10.93 3.88 -3.55
N ILE A 56 11.24 3.46 -4.77
CA ILE A 56 11.95 4.26 -5.76
C ILE A 56 11.00 4.49 -6.93
N SER A 57 10.85 5.74 -7.36
CA SER A 57 10.03 6.11 -8.53
C SER A 57 10.83 6.86 -9.59
N GLU A 58 10.72 6.36 -10.82
CA GLU A 58 11.19 6.99 -12.06
C GLU A 58 10.02 7.70 -12.77
N ILE A 59 9.25 8.50 -12.00
CA ILE A 59 8.04 9.25 -12.41
C ILE A 59 6.84 8.34 -12.66
N ILE A 60 6.93 7.47 -13.66
CA ILE A 60 5.83 6.58 -14.08
C ILE A 60 5.99 5.15 -13.57
N HIS A 61 7.20 4.80 -13.12
CA HIS A 61 7.58 3.43 -12.78
C HIS A 61 8.13 3.36 -11.36
N TYR A 62 7.67 2.39 -10.59
CA TYR A 62 7.95 2.26 -9.17
C TYR A 62 8.53 0.89 -8.87
N ASN A 63 9.55 0.86 -8.02
CA ASN A 63 10.00 -0.35 -7.34
C ASN A 63 9.67 -0.21 -5.87
N VAL A 64 8.90 -1.17 -5.35
CA VAL A 64 8.43 -1.19 -3.96
C VAL A 64 9.00 -2.41 -3.26
N THR A 65 9.61 -2.19 -2.10
CA THR A 65 10.05 -3.24 -1.20
C THR A 65 9.43 -3.03 0.17
N ALA A 66 8.75 -4.04 0.70
CA ALA A 66 8.31 -4.05 2.11
C ALA A 66 9.05 -5.16 2.85
N THR A 67 9.55 -4.89 4.05
CA THR A 67 10.27 -5.89 4.86
C THR A 67 9.68 -5.89 6.25
N LEU A 68 9.31 -7.07 6.76
CA LEU A 68 8.98 -7.20 8.17
C LEU A 68 10.25 -7.00 9.00
N ASP A 69 10.14 -6.31 10.14
CA ASP A 69 11.31 -5.89 10.91
C ASP A 69 12.06 -7.08 11.54
N ASP A 70 11.40 -8.23 11.69
CA ASP A 70 12.02 -9.49 12.11
C ASP A 70 12.78 -10.21 10.99
N GLY A 71 12.73 -9.68 9.76
CA GLY A 71 13.38 -10.23 8.57
C GLY A 71 12.71 -11.48 8.00
N SER A 72 11.59 -11.94 8.57
CA SER A 72 10.95 -13.21 8.20
C SER A 72 10.32 -13.16 6.80
N LYS A 73 9.82 -12.00 6.40
CA LYS A 73 9.16 -11.79 5.11
C LYS A 73 9.58 -10.48 4.45
N LYS A 74 9.73 -10.55 3.13
CA LYS A 74 10.05 -9.43 2.25
C LYS A 74 9.16 -9.47 1.01
N PHE A 75 8.42 -8.41 0.78
CA PHE A 75 7.68 -8.14 -0.44
C PHE A 75 8.56 -7.40 -1.44
N SER A 76 8.45 -7.74 -2.72
CA SER A 76 9.03 -6.99 -3.83
C SER A 76 8.02 -6.85 -4.95
N GLY A 77 7.83 -5.64 -5.46
CA GLY A 77 6.89 -5.38 -6.53
C GLY A 77 7.27 -4.22 -7.44
N GLY A 78 6.85 -4.32 -8.69
CA GLY A 78 6.96 -3.27 -9.69
C GLY A 78 5.58 -2.67 -9.98
N ALA A 79 5.48 -1.35 -10.06
CA ALA A 79 4.21 -0.67 -10.30
C ALA A 79 4.32 0.44 -11.34
N TRP A 80 3.18 0.72 -11.99
CA TRP A 80 2.96 1.88 -12.83
C TRP A 80 2.03 2.85 -12.12
N GLY A 81 2.33 4.14 -12.21
CA GLY A 81 1.57 5.15 -11.47
C GLY A 81 1.94 6.57 -11.84
N ALA A 82 1.30 7.52 -11.17
CA ALA A 82 1.65 8.92 -11.26
C ALA A 82 2.28 9.35 -9.92
N SER A 83 3.58 9.68 -9.93
CA SER A 83 4.23 10.43 -8.86
C SER A 83 5.26 11.43 -9.39
N THR A 84 5.80 12.19 -8.45
CA THR A 84 7.13 12.76 -8.55
C THR A 84 8.21 11.68 -8.70
N ALA A 85 9.32 12.00 -9.37
CA ALA A 85 10.53 11.18 -9.33
C ALA A 85 11.17 11.25 -7.93
N GLY A 86 11.81 10.16 -7.50
CA GLY A 86 12.62 10.16 -6.30
C GLY A 86 12.53 8.88 -5.49
N TYR A 87 12.70 9.02 -4.18
CA TYR A 87 12.68 7.91 -3.23
C TYR A 87 11.86 8.25 -1.98
N ALA A 88 11.32 7.23 -1.33
CA ALA A 88 10.67 7.33 -0.03
C ALA A 88 10.99 6.11 0.84
N ASP A 89 11.34 6.37 2.09
CA ASP A 89 11.56 5.34 3.10
C ASP A 89 10.60 5.54 4.27
N TYR A 90 9.81 4.51 4.57
CA TYR A 90 8.84 4.45 5.64
C TYR A 90 9.31 3.43 6.68
N TRP A 91 10.11 3.87 7.64
CA TRP A 91 10.78 3.02 8.63
C TRP A 91 9.94 2.68 9.87
N SER A 92 8.80 3.34 10.08
CA SER A 92 7.93 3.09 11.22
C SER A 92 6.53 2.79 10.74
N GLY A 93 6.29 1.51 10.42
CA GLY A 93 5.01 1.06 9.93
C GLY A 93 4.60 -0.30 10.43
N THR A 94 3.41 -0.69 9.99
CA THR A 94 2.79 -1.95 10.38
C THR A 94 2.08 -2.54 9.17
N VAL A 95 2.33 -3.82 8.93
CA VAL A 95 1.51 -4.65 8.04
C VAL A 95 0.36 -5.23 8.84
N THR A 96 -0.86 -5.00 8.38
CA THR A 96 -2.10 -5.48 9.00
C THR A 96 -2.81 -6.47 8.09
N THR A 97 -3.25 -7.61 8.63
CA THR A 97 -4.04 -8.61 7.90
C THR A 97 -4.91 -9.45 8.82
N ALA A 98 -6.07 -9.90 8.33
CA ALA A 98 -6.90 -10.89 9.03
C ALA A 98 -6.38 -12.34 8.87
N ASN A 99 -5.55 -12.62 7.87
CA ASN A 99 -5.03 -13.96 7.58
C ASN A 99 -3.59 -13.87 7.00
N PRO A 100 -2.55 -13.99 7.86
CA PRO A 100 -1.15 -13.93 7.43
C PRO A 100 -0.77 -14.99 6.40
N THR A 101 -1.32 -16.20 6.50
CA THR A 101 -1.07 -17.28 5.54
C THR A 101 -1.49 -16.88 4.14
N ASP A 102 -2.70 -16.31 4.01
CA ASP A 102 -3.20 -15.87 2.72
C ASP A 102 -2.44 -14.63 2.22
N LEU A 103 -2.13 -13.66 3.10
CA LEU A 103 -1.33 -12.49 2.73
C LEU A 103 -0.01 -12.91 2.09
N PHE A 104 0.78 -13.77 2.74
CA PHE A 104 2.10 -14.12 2.24
C PHE A 104 2.05 -15.10 1.06
N ALA A 105 1.04 -15.97 0.97
CA ALA A 105 0.96 -16.98 -0.09
C ALA A 105 0.21 -16.52 -1.36
N LYS A 106 -0.70 -15.54 -1.25
CA LYS A 106 -1.63 -15.19 -2.34
C LYS A 106 -1.48 -13.77 -2.87
N THR A 107 -0.66 -12.92 -2.24
CA THR A 107 -0.43 -11.57 -2.77
C THR A 107 0.22 -11.67 -4.14
N VAL A 108 -0.43 -11.06 -5.13
CA VAL A 108 0.09 -10.93 -6.51
C VAL A 108 -0.07 -9.52 -7.07
N HIS A 109 -0.99 -8.73 -6.51
CA HIS A 109 -1.23 -7.35 -6.89
C HIS A 109 -1.08 -6.43 -5.68
N PHE A 110 -0.71 -5.18 -5.93
CA PHE A 110 -0.69 -4.17 -4.88
C PHE A 110 -1.02 -2.77 -5.39
N TRP A 111 -1.40 -1.93 -4.42
CA TRP A 111 -1.45 -0.48 -4.56
C TRP A 111 -0.45 0.16 -3.63
N ALA A 112 0.23 1.20 -4.11
CA ALA A 112 1.07 2.08 -3.31
C ALA A 112 0.52 3.50 -3.33
N TYR A 113 0.28 4.03 -2.14
CA TYR A 113 -0.04 5.43 -1.92
C TYR A 113 1.13 6.05 -1.18
N THR A 114 1.76 7.04 -1.80
CA THR A 114 2.94 7.69 -1.26
C THR A 114 2.64 9.14 -0.95
N TRP A 115 3.02 9.57 0.24
CA TRP A 115 3.09 10.96 0.67
C TRP A 115 4.46 11.24 1.27
N THR A 116 4.83 12.51 1.35
CA THR A 116 6.14 12.96 1.87
C THR A 116 6.47 12.39 3.25
N PHE A 117 5.47 12.20 4.12
CA PHE A 117 5.68 11.78 5.52
C PHE A 117 4.99 10.46 5.89
N ALA A 118 4.28 9.83 4.95
CA ALA A 118 3.53 8.61 5.21
C ALA A 118 3.39 7.79 3.93
N GLY A 119 3.28 6.48 4.08
CA GLY A 119 3.10 5.55 2.98
C GLY A 119 2.08 4.48 3.33
N LYS A 120 1.33 4.06 2.32
CA LYS A 120 0.38 2.96 2.46
C LYS A 120 0.54 1.97 1.31
N LEU A 121 0.58 0.68 1.62
CA LEU A 121 0.43 -0.38 0.64
C LEU A 121 -0.87 -1.14 0.89
N ILE A 122 -1.49 -1.66 -0.17
CA ILE A 122 -2.60 -2.61 -0.08
C ILE A 122 -2.24 -3.81 -0.91
N PHE A 123 -2.25 -4.98 -0.29
CA PHE A 123 -1.90 -6.25 -0.92
C PHE A 123 -3.18 -6.99 -1.31
N GLN A 124 -3.21 -7.52 -2.53
CA GLN A 124 -4.38 -8.15 -3.12
C GLN A 124 -4.02 -9.49 -3.77
N ASP A 125 -4.99 -10.41 -3.76
CA ASP A 125 -4.90 -11.67 -4.50
C ASP A 125 -5.18 -11.49 -6.01
N SER A 126 -5.15 -12.60 -6.75
CA SER A 126 -5.37 -12.63 -8.20
C SER A 126 -6.77 -12.20 -8.65
N ASN A 127 -7.74 -12.17 -7.74
CA ASN A 127 -9.08 -11.66 -7.97
C ASN A 127 -9.25 -10.22 -7.47
N TYR A 128 -8.12 -9.55 -7.20
CA TYR A 128 -8.05 -8.22 -6.59
C TYR A 128 -8.77 -8.13 -5.23
N TYR A 129 -8.92 -9.25 -4.53
CA TYR A 129 -9.45 -9.27 -3.18
C TYR A 129 -8.37 -8.81 -2.19
N PRO A 130 -8.66 -7.84 -1.31
CA PRO A 130 -7.66 -7.31 -0.40
C PRO A 130 -7.35 -8.29 0.75
N LEU A 131 -6.07 -8.59 0.89
CA LEU A 131 -5.51 -9.54 1.86
C LEU A 131 -4.94 -8.84 3.11
N GLY A 132 -4.49 -7.61 2.96
CA GLY A 132 -3.88 -6.83 4.03
C GLY A 132 -3.32 -5.51 3.50
N GLY A 133 -2.63 -4.77 4.35
CA GLY A 133 -1.98 -3.54 3.94
C GLY A 133 -0.88 -3.10 4.88
N PHE A 134 0.01 -2.27 4.37
CA PHE A 134 0.99 -1.56 5.17
C PHE A 134 0.50 -0.14 5.42
N MET A 135 0.73 0.40 6.62
CA MET A 135 0.68 1.83 6.88
C MET A 135 1.89 2.22 7.72
N GLY A 136 2.63 3.23 7.27
CA GLY A 136 3.82 3.68 7.98
C GLY A 136 4.08 5.16 7.83
N LYS A 137 4.86 5.68 8.79
CA LYS A 137 5.44 7.02 8.75
C LYS A 137 6.89 6.92 8.28
N GLY A 138 7.35 7.98 7.67
CA GLY A 138 8.73 8.09 7.20
C GLY A 138 9.00 9.40 6.52
N LEU A 139 9.93 9.39 5.58
CA LEU A 139 10.28 10.57 4.80
C LEU A 139 10.57 10.17 3.35
N GLY A 140 10.08 10.99 2.43
CA GLY A 140 10.35 10.80 1.02
C GLY A 140 10.06 12.04 0.19
N THR A 141 10.51 12.00 -1.05
CA THR A 141 10.22 13.00 -2.08
C THR A 141 9.00 12.61 -2.94
N LEU A 142 8.42 11.44 -2.66
CA LEU A 142 7.32 10.87 -3.41
C LEU A 142 5.97 11.35 -2.89
N THR A 143 5.18 11.90 -3.80
CA THR A 143 3.73 12.00 -3.64
C THR A 143 3.07 11.43 -4.87
N GLY A 144 2.12 10.51 -4.68
CA GLY A 144 1.53 9.82 -5.81
C GLY A 144 0.82 8.52 -5.48
N LEU A 145 0.38 7.89 -6.55
CA LEU A 145 -0.39 6.66 -6.56
C LEU A 145 0.16 5.71 -7.63
N ALA A 146 0.40 4.46 -7.26
CA ALA A 146 0.82 3.42 -8.18
C ALA A 146 0.08 2.11 -7.95
N LYS A 147 -0.10 1.36 -9.05
CA LYS A 147 -0.64 0.00 -9.04
C LYS A 147 0.37 -0.92 -9.70
N GLY A 148 0.58 -2.09 -9.11
CA GLY A 148 1.52 -3.05 -9.65
C GLY A 148 1.29 -4.46 -9.21
N ASP A 149 2.30 -5.26 -9.55
CA ASP A 149 2.36 -6.68 -9.26
C ASP A 149 3.60 -6.96 -8.42
N GLY A 150 3.51 -7.95 -7.56
CA GLY A 150 4.59 -8.35 -6.68
C GLY A 150 4.17 -9.44 -5.71
N ASP A 151 5.15 -10.00 -5.03
CA ASP A 151 4.98 -11.15 -4.16
C ASP A 151 5.84 -11.04 -2.91
N TRP A 152 5.49 -11.84 -1.90
CA TRP A 152 6.31 -12.04 -0.72
C TRP A 152 7.25 -13.21 -0.94
N ASN A 153 8.48 -13.10 -0.45
CA ASN A 153 9.42 -14.21 -0.48
C ASN A 153 8.87 -15.46 0.25
N SER A 154 9.24 -16.63 -0.29
CA SER A 154 8.94 -17.93 0.30
C SER A 154 9.65 -18.12 1.63
#